data_AF-A0A970XQM1-F1
#
_entry.id   AF-A0A970XQM1-F1
#
_cell.length_a   1.000
_cell.length_b   1.000
_cell.length_c   1.000
_cell.angle_alpha   90.00
_cell.angle_beta   90.00
_cell.angle_gamma   90.00
#
_symmetry.space_group_name_H-M   'P 1'
#
loop_
_entity.id
_entity.type
_entity.pdbx_description
1 polymer ?
#
loop_
_entity_poly.entity_id
_entity_poly.type
_entity_poly.pdbx_seq_one_letter_code
_entity_poly.pdbx_strand_id
1 'polypeptide(L)' 'MQKNNKRIFLSPPHMSGREQEYIKEAFESNWIAPLGPHVTAFEQEAAAYAG' A
#
# COMPACT_ATOMS: atom_id res chain seq x y z
N MET A 1 39.76 -4.83 -4.48
CA MET A 1 38.34 -5.25 -4.49
C MET A 1 37.53 -4.22 -3.71
N GLN A 2 36.74 -3.40 -4.38
CA GLN A 2 35.85 -2.45 -3.71
C GLN A 2 34.71 -3.24 -3.05
N LYS A 3 34.64 -3.25 -1.71
CA LYS A 3 33.48 -3.78 -0.99
C LYS A 3 32.32 -2.82 -1.23
N ASN A 4 31.43 -3.18 -2.16
CA ASN A 4 30.13 -2.54 -2.29
C ASN A 4 29.32 -2.83 -1.03
N ASN A 5 29.46 -1.97 -0.02
CA ASN A 5 28.75 -2.03 1.25
C ASN A 5 27.30 -1.56 1.04
N LYS A 6 26.57 -2.20 0.11
CA LYS A 6 25.16 -1.94 -0.12
C LYS A 6 24.41 -2.30 1.16
N ARG A 7 23.64 -1.33 1.66
CA ARG A 7 22.83 -1.49 2.86
C ARG A 7 21.89 -2.68 2.67
N ILE A 8 21.96 -3.65 3.59
CA ILE A 8 21.01 -4.75 3.64
C ILE A 8 19.79 -4.25 4.40
N PHE A 9 18.65 -4.17 3.71
CA PHE A 9 17.36 -3.85 4.32
C PHE A 9 16.65 -5.17 4.67
N LEU A 10 16.10 -5.26 5.89
CA LEU A 10 15.35 -6.44 6.32
C LEU A 10 13.95 -6.50 5.68
N SER A 11 13.32 -5.34 5.48
CA SER A 11 11.96 -5.21 4.95
C SER A 11 11.78 -3.87 4.22
N PRO A 12 12.45 -3.67 3.08
CA PRO A 12 12.16 -2.49 2.26
C PRO A 12 10.70 -2.56 1.77
N PRO A 13 9.98 -1.43 1.68
CA PRO A 13 8.63 -1.43 1.16
C PRO A 13 8.62 -1.97 -0.27
N HIS A 14 7.72 -2.92 -0.54
CA HIS A 14 7.49 -3.44 -1.88
C HIS A 14 6.21 -2.82 -2.42
N MET A 15 6.35 -1.92 -3.40
CA MET A 15 5.22 -1.31 -4.10
C MET A 15 4.79 -2.26 -5.22
N SER A 16 3.62 -2.87 -5.06
CA SER A 16 3.03 -3.88 -5.96
C SER A 16 2.44 -3.28 -7.25
N GLY A 17 2.40 -1.96 -7.37
CA GLY A 17 2.14 -1.21 -8.61
C GLY A 17 0.80 -0.47 -8.63
N ARG A 18 -0.15 -0.82 -7.75
CA ARG A 18 -1.49 -0.19 -7.69
C ARG A 18 -1.62 0.89 -6.62
N GLU A 19 -0.64 1.01 -5.73
CA GLU A 19 -0.73 1.91 -4.58
C GLU A 19 -0.89 3.37 -4.99
N GLN A 20 -0.18 3.81 -6.04
CA GLN A 20 -0.29 5.20 -6.53
C GLN A 20 -1.66 5.50 -7.16
N GLU A 21 -2.27 4.51 -7.81
CA GLU A 21 -3.60 4.63 -8.41
C GLU A 21 -4.66 4.80 -7.33
N TYR A 22 -4.66 3.95 -6.29
CA TYR A 22 -5.59 4.09 -5.18
C TYR A 22 -5.43 5.39 -4.40
N ILE A 23 -4.18 5.88 -4.23
CA ILE A 23 -3.95 7.20 -3.65
C ILE A 23 -4.56 8.29 -4.52
N LYS A 24 -4.34 8.22 -5.85
CA LYS A 24 -4.89 9.18 -6.81
C LYS A 24 -6.42 9.19 -6.77
N GLU A 25 -7.05 8.02 -6.75
CA GLU A 25 -8.51 7.88 -6.64
C GLU A 25 -9.08 8.51 -5.36
N ALA A 26 -8.38 8.33 -4.22
CA ALA A 26 -8.77 8.97 -2.96
C ALA A 26 -8.73 10.51 -3.04
N PHE A 27 -7.72 11.07 -3.71
CA PHE A 27 -7.63 12.51 -3.96
C PHE A 27 -8.70 13.00 -4.94
N GLU A 28 -8.91 12.30 -6.06
CA GLU A 28 -9.90 12.66 -7.09
C GLU A 28 -11.34 12.60 -6.56
N SER A 29 -11.64 11.64 -5.68
CA SER A 29 -12.92 11.53 -5.00
C SER A 29 -13.10 12.50 -3.82
N ASN A 30 -12.07 13.31 -3.52
CA ASN A 30 -12.00 14.19 -2.35
C ASN A 30 -12.26 13.43 -1.04
N TRP A 31 -11.91 12.15 -0.99
CA TRP A 31 -12.13 11.27 0.13
C TRP A 31 -10.81 11.04 0.88
N ILE A 32 -10.26 12.12 1.46
CA ILE A 32 -9.03 12.08 2.26
C ILE A 32 -9.38 12.02 3.75
N ALA A 33 -10.00 10.92 4.16
CA ALA A 33 -10.56 10.70 5.50
C ALA A 33 -10.23 9.28 6.03
N PRO A 34 -10.26 9.05 7.35
CA PRO A 34 -9.85 7.77 7.97
C PRO A 34 -10.79 6.59 7.72
N LEU A 35 -11.99 6.83 7.20
CA LEU A 35 -12.96 5.82 6.77
C LEU A 35 -13.33 6.12 5.34
N GLY A 36 -13.63 5.13 4.49
CA GLY A 36 -14.01 5.36 3.09
C GLY A 36 -14.13 4.09 2.26
N PRO A 37 -14.36 4.22 0.94
CA PRO A 37 -14.50 3.08 0.03
C PRO A 37 -13.29 2.14 0.04
N HIS A 38 -12.07 2.68 -0.01
CA HIS A 38 -10.84 1.88 0.05
C HIS A 38 -10.66 1.13 1.38
N VAL A 39 -11.06 1.75 2.50
CA VAL A 39 -11.01 1.09 3.83
C VAL A 39 -12.01 -0.05 3.89
N THR A 40 -13.24 0.18 3.42
CA THR A 40 -14.29 -0.84 3.38
C THR A 40 -13.87 -2.02 2.50
N ALA A 41 -13.28 -1.76 1.33
CA ALA A 41 -12.77 -2.80 0.45
C ALA A 41 -11.63 -3.59 1.09
N PHE A 42 -10.66 -2.90 1.72
CA PHE A 42 -9.57 -3.55 2.44
C PHE A 42 -10.07 -4.48 3.56
N GLU A 43 -11.02 -4.03 4.37
CA GLU A 43 -11.61 -4.85 5.45
C GLU A 43 -12.31 -6.10 4.91
N GLN A 44 -13.06 -5.96 3.82
CA GLN A 44 -13.74 -7.09 3.16
C GLN A 44 -12.74 -8.09 2.58
N GLU A 45 -11.72 -7.61 1.86
CA GLU A 45 -10.67 -8.46 1.27
C GLU A 45 -9.86 -9.17 2.35
N ALA A 46 -9.49 -8.46 3.43
CA ALA A 46 -8.76 -9.04 4.54
C ALA A 46 -9.58 -10.12 5.27
N ALA A 47 -10.88 -9.86 5.51
CA ALA A 47 -11.78 -10.83 6.10
C ALA A 47 -11.95 -12.07 5.21
N ALA A 48 -12.08 -11.89 3.90
CA ALA A 48 -12.18 -13.00 2.95
C ALA A 48 -10.86 -13.80 2.82
N TYR A 49 -9.71 -13.16 3.01
CA TYR A 49 -8.41 -13.84 2.98
C TYR A 49 -8.11 -14.61 4.27
N ALA A 50 -8.54 -14.09 5.42
CA ALA A 50 -8.24 -14.65 6.73
C ALA A 50 -9.32 -15.62 7.28
N GLY A 51 -10.56 -15.53 6.77
CA GLY A 51 -11.69 -16.38 7.14
C GLY A 51 -11.71 -17.71 6.37
#